data_AF-A0A258W819-F1
#
_entry.id   AF-A0A258W819-F1
#
_cell.length_a   1.000
_cell.length_b   1.000
_cell.length_c   1.000
_cell.angle_alpha   90.00
_cell.angle_beta   90.00
_cell.angle_gamma   90.00
#
_symmetry.space_group_name_H-M   'P 1'
#
loop_
_entity.id
_entity.type
_entity.pdbx_description
1 polymer ?
#
loop_
_entity_poly.entity_id
_entity_poly.type
_entity_poly.pdbx_seq_one_letter_code
_entity_poly.pdbx_strand_id
1 'polypeptide(L)'
;MNKIRKYSYKRRMQTLFKNPMFWLLTFIGNLIIFIGSVLLYYFESAQTFSKLEFIDCLLWSTSLTTTIGYNTYVPITFAGKIIVICMMLLGTLFVWSYMAFLVTALIAPELSMLEHEMQKVEVDLLKLKSEK
;
A
#
# COMPACT_ATOMS: atom_id res chain seq x y z
N MET A 1 -7.80 -17.61 27.69
CA MET A 1 -8.29 -16.80 26.55
C MET A 1 -7.21 -16.06 25.73
N ASN A 2 -6.03 -15.67 26.27
CA ASN A 2 -5.04 -14.85 25.54
C ASN A 2 -4.06 -15.59 24.59
N LYS A 3 -3.85 -16.92 24.71
CA LYS A 3 -2.86 -17.66 23.88
C LYS A 3 -3.36 -18.02 22.47
N ILE A 4 -4.66 -18.21 22.30
CA ILE A 4 -5.26 -18.63 21.01
C ILE A 4 -5.22 -17.48 19.98
N ARG A 5 -5.43 -16.23 20.43
CA ARG A 5 -5.35 -15.03 19.60
C ARG A 5 -3.93 -14.75 19.07
N LYS A 6 -2.89 -15.10 19.84
CA LYS A 6 -1.47 -14.87 19.50
C LYS A 6 -0.94 -15.83 18.42
N TYR A 7 -1.45 -17.07 18.38
CA TYR A 7 -1.11 -18.04 17.33
C TYR A 7 -1.74 -17.71 15.97
N SER A 8 -2.89 -17.03 15.98
CA SER A 8 -3.60 -16.58 14.77
C SER A 8 -2.82 -15.51 13.99
N TYR A 9 -2.19 -14.54 14.67
CA TYR A 9 -1.50 -13.43 14.01
C TYR A 9 -0.23 -13.84 13.23
N LYS A 10 0.59 -14.74 13.79
CA LYS A 10 1.79 -15.25 13.10
C LYS A 10 1.44 -16.03 11.83
N ARG A 11 0.39 -16.85 11.87
CA ARG A 11 -0.11 -17.54 10.66
C ARG A 11 -0.65 -16.55 9.63
N ARG A 12 -1.41 -15.54 10.05
CA ARG A 12 -1.95 -14.49 9.15
C ARG A 12 -0.85 -13.72 8.43
N MET A 13 0.22 -13.33 9.13
CA MET A 13 1.38 -12.68 8.51
C MET A 13 2.05 -13.61 7.48
N GLN A 14 2.17 -14.90 7.77
CA GLN A 14 2.72 -15.86 6.80
C GLN A 14 1.81 -16.08 5.58
N THR A 15 0.48 -15.99 5.74
CA THR A 15 -0.46 -16.08 4.61
C THR A 15 -0.36 -14.86 3.70
N LEU A 16 -0.12 -13.66 4.25
CA LEU A 16 0.09 -12.43 3.48
C LEU A 16 1.28 -12.56 2.52
N PHE A 17 2.44 -12.98 3.01
CA PHE A 17 3.65 -13.14 2.19
C PHE A 17 3.56 -14.28 1.16
N LYS A 18 2.59 -15.18 1.29
CA LYS A 18 2.31 -16.25 0.32
C LYS A 18 1.31 -15.84 -0.75
N ASN A 19 0.58 -14.73 -0.55
CA ASN A 19 -0.39 -14.27 -1.55
C ASN A 19 0.35 -13.66 -2.75
N PRO A 20 0.04 -14.09 -3.99
CA PRO A 20 0.70 -13.55 -5.19
C PRO A 20 0.43 -12.05 -5.38
N MET A 21 -0.73 -11.57 -4.92
CA MET A 21 -1.09 -10.16 -4.92
C MET A 21 -0.12 -9.28 -4.12
N PHE A 22 0.42 -9.79 -3.01
CA PHE A 22 1.38 -9.04 -2.20
C PHE A 22 2.66 -8.76 -3.00
N TRP A 23 3.23 -9.80 -3.61
CA TRP A 23 4.43 -9.69 -4.43
C TRP A 23 4.20 -8.84 -5.68
N LEU A 24 3.04 -8.96 -6.32
CA LEU A 24 2.67 -8.12 -7.46
C LEU A 24 2.65 -6.64 -7.08
N LEU A 25 1.98 -6.30 -5.98
CA LEU A 25 1.84 -4.91 -5.54
C LEU A 25 3.19 -4.34 -5.12
N THR A 26 3.99 -5.09 -4.34
CA THR A 26 5.36 -4.69 -4.00
C THR A 26 6.21 -4.50 -5.25
N PHE A 27 6.13 -5.40 -6.23
CA PHE A 27 6.88 -5.27 -7.48
C PHE A 27 6.50 -4.01 -8.27
N ILE A 28 5.20 -3.75 -8.41
CA ILE A 28 4.69 -2.55 -9.09
C ILE A 28 5.17 -1.27 -8.38
N GLY A 29 5.10 -1.22 -7.05
CA GLY A 29 5.57 -0.06 -6.28
C GLY A 29 7.07 0.21 -6.49
N ASN A 30 7.89 -0.84 -6.44
CA ASN A 30 9.33 -0.72 -6.72
C ASN A 30 9.61 -0.30 -8.16
N LEU A 31 8.83 -0.78 -9.12
CA LEU A 31 8.95 -0.40 -10.53
C LEU A 31 8.61 1.08 -10.75
N ILE A 32 7.57 1.60 -10.11
CA ILE A 32 7.21 3.03 -10.15
C ILE A 32 8.35 3.87 -9.59
N ILE A 33 8.91 3.48 -8.44
CA ILE A 33 10.06 4.18 -7.83
C ILE A 33 11.26 4.16 -8.77
N PHE A 34 11.60 3.00 -9.33
CA PHE A 34 12.76 2.84 -10.21
C PHE A 34 12.62 3.70 -11.48
N ILE A 35 11.47 3.64 -12.15
CA ILE A 35 11.21 4.43 -13.36
C ILE A 35 11.23 5.92 -13.02
N GLY A 36 10.58 6.34 -11.94
CA GLY A 36 10.61 7.71 -11.46
C GLY A 36 12.03 8.22 -11.22
N SER A 37 12.87 7.39 -10.61
CA SER A 37 14.26 7.72 -10.29
C SER A 37 15.10 7.91 -11.54
N VAL A 38 14.95 7.02 -12.51
CA VAL A 38 15.66 7.11 -13.80
C VAL A 38 15.22 8.36 -14.57
N LEU A 39 13.91 8.64 -14.61
CA LEU A 39 13.38 9.81 -15.32
C LEU A 39 13.84 11.12 -14.65
N LEU A 40 13.72 11.24 -13.33
CA LEU A 40 14.18 12.41 -12.60
C LEU A 40 15.69 12.60 -12.75
N TYR A 41 16.47 11.53 -12.68
CA TYR A 41 17.91 11.60 -12.91
C TYR A 41 18.22 12.10 -14.33
N TYR A 42 17.55 11.56 -15.34
CA TYR A 42 17.79 11.95 -16.73
C TYR A 42 17.45 13.43 -17.00
N PHE A 43 16.32 13.92 -16.50
CA PHE A 43 15.87 15.28 -16.78
C PHE A 43 16.46 16.35 -15.84
N GLU A 44 16.70 16.04 -14.57
CA GLU A 44 17.10 17.03 -13.55
C GLU A 44 18.59 16.99 -13.20
N SER A 45 19.33 15.91 -13.47
CA SER A 45 20.74 15.80 -13.06
C SER A 45 21.65 16.85 -13.69
N ALA A 46 21.36 17.28 -14.92
CA ALA A 46 22.15 18.26 -15.66
C ALA A 46 21.72 19.71 -15.44
N GLN A 47 20.53 19.95 -14.88
CA GLN A 47 19.93 21.29 -14.76
C GLN A 47 19.90 21.82 -13.34
N THR A 48 20.14 20.96 -12.34
CA THR A 48 20.15 21.35 -10.94
C THR A 48 21.48 22.02 -10.55
N PHE A 49 21.41 23.08 -9.73
CA PHE A 49 22.60 23.78 -9.20
C PHE A 49 23.46 22.89 -8.29
N SER A 50 22.84 21.92 -7.61
CA SER A 50 23.51 20.85 -6.88
C SER A 50 23.67 19.61 -7.76
N LYS A 51 24.81 18.93 -7.61
CA LYS A 51 25.08 17.66 -8.28
C LYS A 51 24.11 16.62 -7.75
N LEU A 52 23.13 16.22 -8.57
CA LEU A 52 22.06 15.32 -8.17
C LEU A 52 22.47 13.88 -8.52
N GLU A 53 22.75 13.06 -7.51
CA GLU A 53 23.17 11.67 -7.73
C GLU A 53 21.95 10.76 -7.97
N PHE A 54 22.19 9.58 -8.55
CA PHE A 54 21.12 8.61 -8.77
C PHE A 54 20.45 8.18 -7.45
N ILE A 55 21.22 8.08 -6.36
CA ILE A 55 20.68 7.73 -5.05
C ILE A 55 19.75 8.81 -4.49
N ASP A 56 20.01 10.09 -4.78
CA ASP A 56 19.13 11.20 -4.41
C ASP A 56 17.81 11.11 -5.18
N CYS A 57 17.85 10.78 -6.47
CA CYS A 57 16.65 10.53 -7.28
C CYS A 57 15.84 9.35 -6.75
N LEU A 58 16.52 8.28 -6.30
CA LEU A 58 15.89 7.11 -5.69
C LEU A 58 15.16 7.47 -4.41
N LEU A 59 15.82 8.22 -3.53
CA LEU A 59 15.23 8.70 -2.28
C LEU A 59 14.05 9.63 -2.57
N TRP A 60 14.21 10.56 -3.51
CA TRP A 60 13.18 11.50 -3.88
C TRP A 60 11.94 10.81 -4.45
N SER A 61 12.12 9.91 -5.42
CA SER A 61 11.07 9.08 -6.02
C SER A 61 10.36 8.21 -4.98
N THR A 62 11.11 7.63 -4.04
CA THR A 62 10.55 6.88 -2.92
C THR A 62 9.69 7.78 -2.04
N SER A 63 10.14 9.00 -1.73
CA SER A 63 9.38 9.94 -0.90
C SER A 63 8.07 10.39 -1.56
N LEU A 64 8.07 10.58 -2.89
CA LEU A 64 6.86 10.91 -3.65
C LEU A 64 5.87 9.74 -3.68
N THR A 65 6.39 8.52 -3.92
CA THR A 65 5.57 7.30 -4.01
C THR A 65 4.92 6.95 -2.67
N THR A 66 5.64 7.18 -1.56
CA THR A 66 5.16 6.92 -0.20
C THR A 66 4.33 8.06 0.38
N THR A 67 4.07 9.12 -0.39
CA THR A 67 3.34 10.34 0.02
C THR A 67 3.99 11.13 1.17
N ILE A 68 5.26 10.87 1.46
CA ILE A 68 6.04 11.65 2.45
C ILE A 68 6.38 13.02 1.87
N GLY A 69 6.87 13.04 0.62
CA GLY A 69 7.16 14.26 -0.14
C GLY A 69 8.25 15.15 0.48
N TYR A 70 9.49 14.68 0.57
CA TYR A 70 10.59 15.55 1.00
C TYR A 70 10.83 16.66 -0.04
N ASN A 71 10.88 17.91 0.41
CA ASN A 71 11.10 19.08 -0.45
C ASN A 71 12.59 19.44 -0.56
N THR A 72 13.48 18.45 -0.53
CA THR A 72 14.93 18.66 -0.63
C THR A 72 15.33 19.05 -2.06
N TYR A 73 14.62 18.52 -3.06
CA TYR A 73 14.82 18.82 -4.47
C TYR A 73 13.49 19.23 -5.10
N VAL A 74 13.56 20.22 -6.00
CA VAL A 74 12.40 20.75 -6.72
C VAL A 74 12.72 20.68 -8.22
N PRO A 75 11.83 20.13 -9.06
CA PRO A 75 12.11 20.01 -10.48
C PRO A 75 12.15 21.39 -11.12
N ILE A 76 13.25 21.69 -11.79
CA ILE A 76 13.45 22.95 -12.51
C ILE A 76 12.88 22.79 -13.91
N THR A 77 13.01 21.61 -14.51
CA THR A 77 12.59 21.34 -15.88
C THR A 77 11.08 21.15 -15.99
N PHE A 78 10.52 21.51 -17.15
CA PHE A 78 9.11 21.29 -17.42
C PHE A 78 8.75 19.80 -17.41
N ALA A 79 9.61 18.95 -17.99
CA ALA A 79 9.43 17.50 -17.99
C ALA A 79 9.49 16.93 -16.56
N GLY A 80 10.46 17.35 -15.75
CA GLY A 80 10.58 16.94 -14.35
C GLY A 80 9.36 17.33 -13.52
N LYS A 81 8.79 18.51 -13.73
CA LYS A 81 7.52 18.92 -13.07
C LYS A 81 6.38 17.97 -13.40
N ILE A 82 6.22 17.60 -14.67
CA ILE A 82 5.19 16.62 -15.08
C ILE A 82 5.46 15.26 -14.42
N ILE A 83 6.70 14.79 -14.43
CA ILE A 83 7.07 13.50 -13.81
C ILE A 83 6.74 13.50 -12.32
N VAL A 84 7.11 14.55 -11.58
CA VAL A 84 6.80 14.67 -10.15
C VAL A 84 5.28 14.66 -9.90
N ILE A 85 4.50 15.39 -10.69
CA ILE A 85 3.02 15.38 -10.59
C ILE A 85 2.47 13.96 -10.82
N CYS A 86 2.93 13.28 -11.87
CA CYS A 86 2.53 11.91 -12.16
C CYS A 86 2.93 10.95 -11.01
N MET A 87 4.11 11.10 -10.45
CA MET A 87 4.56 10.29 -9.31
C MET A 87 3.72 10.52 -8.06
N MET A 88 3.30 11.75 -7.78
CA MET A 88 2.42 12.06 -6.66
C MET A 88 1.06 11.36 -6.81
N LEU A 89 0.48 11.38 -8.02
CA LEU A 89 -0.79 10.70 -8.31
C LEU A 89 -0.65 9.17 -8.19
N LEU A 90 0.37 8.59 -8.85
CA LEU A 90 0.62 7.16 -8.82
C LEU A 90 0.98 6.65 -7.42
N GLY A 91 1.77 7.41 -6.66
CA GLY A 91 2.12 7.11 -5.28
C GLY A 91 0.90 7.06 -4.37
N THR A 92 0.01 8.04 -4.49
CA THR A 92 -1.23 8.07 -3.71
C THR A 92 -2.12 6.86 -4.01
N LEU A 93 -2.32 6.54 -5.29
CA LEU A 93 -3.09 5.36 -5.71
C LEU A 93 -2.46 4.06 -5.21
N PHE A 94 -1.13 3.98 -5.25
CA PHE A 94 -0.37 2.84 -4.75
C PHE A 94 -0.57 2.65 -3.24
N VAL A 95 -0.37 3.70 -2.44
CA VAL A 95 -0.54 3.64 -0.98
C VAL A 95 -1.98 3.24 -0.61
N TRP A 96 -2.98 3.80 -1.27
CA TRP A 96 -4.39 3.47 -1.03
C TRP A 96 -4.69 2.01 -1.35
N SER A 97 -4.23 1.53 -2.50
CA SER A 97 -4.40 0.13 -2.92
C SER A 97 -3.70 -0.83 -1.96
N TYR A 98 -2.50 -0.47 -1.52
CA TYR A 98 -1.72 -1.25 -0.56
C TYR A 98 -2.41 -1.32 0.80
N MET A 99 -2.93 -0.20 1.29
CA MET A 99 -3.69 -0.16 2.53
C MET A 99 -4.99 -0.95 2.45
N ALA A 100 -5.76 -0.81 1.36
CA ALA A 100 -6.98 -1.59 1.15
C ALA A 100 -6.68 -3.10 1.18
N PHE A 101 -5.64 -3.54 0.48
CA PHE A 101 -5.20 -4.94 0.50
C PHE A 101 -4.84 -5.42 1.91
N LEU A 102 -4.06 -4.64 2.67
CA LEU A 102 -3.69 -4.98 4.04
C LEU A 102 -4.92 -5.08 4.95
N VAL A 103 -5.84 -4.12 4.86
CA VAL A 103 -7.08 -4.10 5.63
C VAL A 103 -7.92 -5.35 5.31
N THR A 104 -8.16 -5.64 4.03
CA THR A 104 -8.91 -6.85 3.63
C THR A 104 -8.26 -8.11 4.18
N ALA A 105 -6.95 -8.25 4.02
CA ALA A 105 -6.29 -9.49 4.42
C ALA A 105 -6.13 -9.64 5.95
N LEU A 106 -6.17 -8.54 6.71
CA LEU A 106 -6.16 -8.57 8.18
C LEU A 106 -7.55 -8.71 8.79
N ILE A 107 -8.59 -8.13 8.19
CA ILE A 107 -9.95 -8.01 8.76
C ILE A 107 -10.92 -9.06 8.20
N ALA A 108 -10.76 -9.51 6.96
CA ALA A 108 -11.69 -10.49 6.36
C ALA A 108 -11.95 -11.75 7.22
N PRO A 109 -10.95 -12.32 7.93
CA PRO A 109 -11.20 -13.47 8.81
C PRO A 109 -12.14 -13.13 9.97
N GLU A 110 -11.91 -12.00 10.66
CA GLU A 110 -12.78 -11.49 11.72
C GLU A 110 -14.20 -11.22 11.20
N LEU A 111 -14.32 -10.59 10.05
CA LEU A 111 -15.60 -10.26 9.44
C LEU A 111 -16.42 -11.51 9.14
N SER A 112 -15.78 -12.54 8.58
CA SER A 112 -16.45 -13.83 8.29
C SER A 112 -16.93 -14.57 9.55
N MET A 113 -16.21 -14.46 10.67
CA MET A 113 -16.65 -15.07 11.94
C MET A 113 -17.81 -14.30 12.55
N LEU A 114 -17.76 -12.97 12.51
CA LEU A 114 -18.86 -12.10 12.96
C LEU A 114 -20.14 -12.35 12.17
N GLU A 115 -20.03 -12.47 10.84
CA GLU A 115 -21.17 -12.75 9.96
C GLU A 115 -21.82 -14.11 10.29
N HIS A 116 -21.01 -15.14 10.54
CA HIS A 116 -21.51 -16.43 10.99
C HIS A 116 -22.18 -16.39 12.38
N GLU A 117 -21.67 -15.59 13.32
CA GLU A 117 -22.31 -15.42 14.62
C GLU A 117 -23.67 -14.70 14.50
N MET A 118 -23.75 -13.64 13.68
CA MET A 118 -25.00 -12.92 13.42
C MET A 118 -26.06 -13.82 12.79
N GLN A 119 -25.69 -14.65 11.80
CA GLN A 119 -26.61 -15.59 11.17
C GLN A 119 -27.17 -16.62 12.16
N LYS A 120 -26.35 -17.12 13.09
CA LYS A 120 -26.83 -18.06 14.13
C LYS A 120 -27.86 -17.40 15.03
N VAL A 121 -27.58 -16.18 15.48
CA VAL A 121 -28.52 -15.41 16.30
C VAL A 121 -29.85 -15.19 15.56
N GLU A 122 -29.81 -14.84 14.28
CA GLU A 122 -31.02 -14.67 13.47
C GLU A 122 -31.85 -15.96 13.36
N VAL A 123 -31.19 -17.09 13.08
CA VAL A 123 -31.84 -18.40 13.01
C VAL A 123 -32.49 -18.79 14.35
N ASP A 124 -31.82 -18.54 15.47
CA ASP A 124 -32.34 -18.86 16.79
C ASP A 124 -33.54 -17.96 17.16
N LEU A 125 -33.51 -16.68 16.79
CA LEU A 125 -34.66 -15.78 16.96
C LEU A 125 -35.88 -16.23 16.13
N LEU A 126 -35.66 -16.72 14.90
CA LEU A 126 -36.74 -17.24 14.06
C LEU A 126 -37.39 -18.48 14.66
N LYS A 127 -36.60 -19.40 15.25
CA LYS A 127 -37.14 -20.59 15.94
C LYS A 127 -37.99 -20.21 17.14
N LEU A 128 -37.52 -19.28 17.98
CA LEU A 128 -38.28 -18.78 19.13
C LEU A 128 -39.59 -18.11 18.73
N LYS A 129 -39.62 -17.46 17.56
CA LYS A 129 -40.84 -16.85 17.02
C LYS A 129 -41.83 -17.88 16.48
N SER A 130 -41.35 -19.02 15.98
CA SER A 130 -42.20 -20.11 15.45
C SER A 130 -42.78 -21.03 16.53
N GLU A 131 -42.20 -21.05 17.74
CA GLU A 131 -42.70 -21.85 18.88
C GLU A 131 -43.77 -21.12 19.72
N LYS A 132 -44.09 -19.87 19.38
CA LYS A 132 -45.20 -19.09 19.97
C LYS A 132 -46.36 -18.98 18.99
#